data_AF-A0AB73BM14-F1
#
_entry.id   AF-A0AB73BM14-F1
#
_cell.length_a   1.000
_cell.length_b   1.000
_cell.length_c   1.000
_cell.angle_alpha   90.00
_cell.angle_beta   90.00
_cell.angle_gamma   90.00
#
_symmetry.space_group_name_H-M   'P 1'
#
loop_
_entity.id
_entity.type
_entity.pdbx_description
1 polymer ?
#
loop_
_entity_poly.entity_id
_entity_poly.type
_entity_poly.pdbx_seq_one_letter_code
_entity_poly.pdbx_strand_id
1 'polypeptide(L)' 'VKTVGVIVSYRKEKGKLSNELCYRYYISSANLTAEELARGARQHWQIENGLHWRLDVGFKEDECRIRREGAA' A
#
# COMPACT_ATOMS: atom_id res chain seq x y z
N VAL A 1 -7.58 11.08 -17.92
CA VAL A 1 -6.55 11.14 -16.85
C VAL A 1 -6.34 12.61 -16.51
N LYS A 2 -6.37 12.99 -15.23
CA LYS A 2 -6.22 14.39 -14.78
C LYS A 2 -4.93 14.63 -14.01
N THR A 3 -4.44 13.61 -13.30
CA THR A 3 -3.17 13.69 -12.59
C THR A 3 -2.39 12.39 -12.79
N VAL A 4 -1.10 12.51 -13.06
CA VAL A 4 -0.12 11.42 -13.04
C VAL A 4 0.98 11.85 -12.07
N GLY A 5 1.38 10.98 -11.16
CA GLY A 5 2.41 11.30 -10.19
C GLY A 5 3.21 10.08 -9.77
N VAL A 6 4.42 10.33 -9.27
CA VAL A 6 5.32 9.32 -8.75
C VAL A 6 5.55 9.57 -7.26
N ILE A 7 5.48 8.50 -6.47
CA ILE A 7 5.84 8.53 -5.05
C ILE A 7 7.06 7.65 -4.87
N VAL A 8 8.12 8.28 -4.37
CA VAL A 8 9.35 7.61 -3.99
C VAL A 8 9.33 7.38 -2.50
N SER A 9 9.62 6.15 -2.08
CA SER A 9 9.67 5.77 -0.68
C SER A 9 10.89 4.91 -0.41
N TYR A 10 11.45 5.05 0.79
CA TYR A 10 12.50 4.19 1.32
C TYR A 10 12.09 3.70 2.71
N ARG A 11 12.69 2.59 3.15
CA ARG A 11 12.49 2.07 4.51
C ARG A 11 13.78 2.28 5.31
N LYS A 12 13.66 2.60 6.58
CA LYS A 12 14.80 2.68 7.50
C LYS A 12 14.60 1.65 8.60
N GLU A 13 15.54 0.72 8.75
CA GLU A 13 15.55 -0.27 9.83
C GLU A 13 16.81 -0.12 10.67
N LYS A 14 16.65 -0.10 12.01
CA LYS A 14 17.76 -0.01 12.98
C LYS A 14 18.81 1.08 12.64
N GLY A 15 18.35 2.24 12.17
CA GLY A 15 19.25 3.36 11.83
C GLY A 15 19.86 3.29 10.43
N LYS A 16 19.83 2.14 9.75
CA LYS A 16 20.31 1.97 8.37
C LYS A 16 19.19 2.25 7.38
N LEU A 17 19.46 3.11 6.39
CA LEU A 17 18.57 3.25 5.25
C LEU A 17 18.60 1.94 4.44
N SER A 18 17.45 1.53 3.90
CA SER A 18 17.44 0.58 2.81
C SER A 18 18.20 1.18 1.64
N ASN A 19 19.05 0.39 0.99
CA ASN A 19 19.73 0.80 -0.24
C ASN A 19 18.76 0.88 -1.44
N GLU A 20 17.51 0.48 -1.24
CA GLU A 20 16.49 0.42 -2.28
C GLU A 20 15.48 1.57 -2.12
N LEU A 21 15.34 2.33 -3.20
CA LEU A 21 14.24 3.28 -3.40
C LEU A 21 13.11 2.56 -4.13
N CYS A 22 11.91 2.61 -3.58
CA CYS A 22 10.71 2.10 -4.24
C CYS A 22 9.98 3.24 -4.94
N TYR A 23 9.76 3.09 -6.25
CA TYR A 23 9.01 4.02 -7.09
C TYR A 23 7.62 3.47 -7.35
N ARG A 24 6.59 4.25 -7.04
CA ARG A 24 5.19 3.90 -7.34
C ARG A 24 4.55 4.99 -8.18
N TYR A 25 4.02 4.59 -9.32
CA TYR A 25 3.34 5.48 -10.26
C TYR A 25 1.83 5.41 -10.03
N TYR A 26 1.20 6.57 -9.95
CA TYR A 26 -0.23 6.72 -9.73
C TYR A 26 -0.87 7.49 -10.88
N ILE A 27 -2.05 7.05 -11.27
CA ILE A 27 -2.89 7.70 -12.26
C ILE A 27 -4.22 8.01 -11.59
N SER A 28 -4.69 9.24 -11.69
CA SER A 28 -5.94 9.69 -11.09
C SER A 28 -6.81 10.44 -12.10
N SER A 29 -8.13 10.23 -11.96
CA SER A 29 -9.17 11.00 -12.66
C SER A 29 -9.52 12.30 -11.94
N ALA A 30 -9.06 12.49 -10.70
CA ALA A 30 -9.20 13.73 -9.95
C ALA A 30 -8.04 14.69 -10.25
N ASN A 31 -8.29 16.00 -10.14
CA ASN A 31 -7.23 17.01 -10.12
C ASN A 31 -6.64 17.05 -8.72
N LEU A 32 -5.41 16.56 -8.54
CA LEU A 32 -4.76 16.48 -7.23
C LEU A 32 -3.49 17.32 -7.23
N THR A 33 -3.26 18.03 -6.14
CA THR A 33 -1.93 18.55 -5.80
C THR A 33 -1.00 17.41 -5.40
N ALA A 34 0.31 17.68 -5.38
CA ALA A 34 1.31 16.70 -4.95
C ALA A 34 1.06 16.23 -3.50
N GLU A 35 0.65 17.14 -2.62
CA GLU A 35 0.35 16.83 -1.21
C GLU A 35 -0.88 15.94 -1.08
N GLU A 36 -1.96 16.23 -1.83
CA GLU A 36 -3.16 15.40 -1.82
C GLU A 36 -2.90 14.00 -2.36
N LEU A 37 -2.12 13.88 -3.44
CA LEU A 37 -1.70 12.59 -3.98
C LEU A 37 -0.88 11.80 -2.96
N ALA A 38 0.09 12.46 -2.30
CA ALA A 38 0.93 11.84 -1.28
C ALA A 38 0.11 11.37 -0.07
N ARG A 39 -0.85 12.19 0.38
CA ARG A 39 -1.78 11.84 1.47
C ARG A 39 -2.65 10.63 1.08
N GLY A 40 -3.23 10.65 -0.11
CA GLY A 40 -4.07 9.55 -0.61
C GLY A 40 -3.29 8.23 -0.68
N ALA A 41 -2.08 8.25 -1.25
CA ALA A 41 -1.24 7.05 -1.30
C ALA A 41 -0.82 6.55 0.09
N ARG A 42 -0.57 7.47 1.03
CA ARG A 42 -0.21 7.10 2.41
C ARG A 42 -1.40 6.52 3.17
N GLN A 43 -2.61 7.02 2.94
CA GLN A 43 -3.84 6.45 3.46
C GLN A 43 -4.13 5.08 2.86
N HIS A 44 -3.90 4.88 1.56
CA HIS A 44 -4.05 3.58 0.92
C HIS A 44 -3.15 2.52 1.57
N TRP A 45 -1.90 2.87 1.90
CA TRP A 45 -0.99 1.98 2.62
C TRP A 45 -1.48 1.59 4.04
N GLN A 46 -2.33 2.39 4.68
CA GLN A 46 -2.91 2.03 5.98
C GLN A 46 -3.86 0.84 5.89
N ILE A 47 -4.43 0.55 4.72
CA ILE A 47 -5.27 -0.63 4.53
C ILE A 47 -4.43 -1.91 4.68
N GLU A 48 -3.26 -1.95 4.05
CA GLU A 48 -2.35 -3.09 4.16
C GLU A 48 -1.82 -3.30 5.59
N ASN A 49 -1.34 -2.24 6.24
CA ASN A 49 -0.83 -2.37 7.61
C ASN A 49 -1.93 -2.59 8.65
N GLY A 50 -3.11 -2.02 8.39
CA GLY A 50 -4.18 -1.94 9.36
C GLY A 50 -5.18 -3.08 9.23
N LEU A 51 -5.64 -3.40 8.02
CA LEU A 51 -6.64 -4.42 7.78
C LEU A 51 -5.99 -5.76 7.43
N HIS A 52 -5.20 -5.81 6.35
CA HIS A 52 -4.67 -7.07 5.84
C HIS A 52 -3.75 -7.76 6.84
N TRP A 53 -2.79 -7.04 7.44
CA TRP A 53 -1.94 -7.65 8.48
C TRP A 53 -2.73 -8.28 9.64
N ARG A 54 -3.84 -7.66 10.06
CA ARG A 54 -4.70 -8.22 11.11
C ARG A 54 -5.41 -9.49 10.66
N LEU A 55 -5.85 -9.54 9.41
CA LEU A 55 -6.49 -10.72 8.82
C LEU A 55 -5.47 -11.84 8.59
N ASP A 56 -4.39 -11.54 7.88
CA ASP A 56 -3.35 -12.49 7.47
C ASP A 56 -2.66 -13.11 8.69
N VAL A 57 -2.25 -12.29 9.66
CA VAL A 57 -1.44 -12.74 10.81
C VAL A 57 -2.28 -12.94 12.07
N GLY A 58 -3.14 -11.98 12.40
CA GLY A 58 -3.95 -12.03 13.63
C GLY A 58 -5.04 -13.09 13.58
N PHE A 59 -5.70 -13.23 12.45
CA PHE A 59 -6.74 -14.25 12.22
C PHE A 59 -6.25 -15.46 11.44
N LYS A 60 -4.98 -15.48 11.01
CA LYS A 60 -4.35 -16.57 10.26
C LYS A 60 -5.12 -16.90 8.99
N GLU A 61 -5.62 -15.87 8.29
CA GLU A 61 -6.38 -16.03 7.05
C GLU A 61 -5.57 -16.83 6.01
N ASP A 62 -4.26 -16.56 5.89
CA ASP A 62 -3.34 -17.28 5.01
C ASP A 62 -3.25 -18.80 5.29
N GLU A 63 -3.46 -19.20 6.55
CA GLU A 63 -3.43 -20.61 6.98
C GLU A 63 -4.80 -21.29 6.83
N CYS A 64 -5.87 -20.52 6.57
CA CYS A 64 -7.22 -21.03 6.47
C CYS A 64 -7.40 -21.85 5.18
N ARG A 65 -7.74 -23.13 5.33
CA ARG A 65 -7.96 -24.06 4.19
C ARG A 65 -9.41 -24.10 3.70
N ILE A 66 -10.29 -23.35 4.35
CA ILE A 66 -11.71 -23.30 3.98
C ILE A 66 -11.82 -22.49 2.70
N ARG A 67 -12.08 -23.16 1.58
CA ARG A 67 -12.37 -22.51 0.30
C ARG A 67 -13.85 -22.68 -0.01
N ARG A 68 -14.56 -21.57 -0.23
CA ARG A 68 -15.83 -21.60 -0.95
C ARG A 68 -15.52 -21.65 -2.43
N GLU A 69 -16.22 -22.50 -3.19
CA GLU A 69 -16.16 -22.45 -4.65
C GLU A 69 -16.52 -21.04 -5.12
N GLY A 70 -15.58 -20.35 -5.78
CA GLY A 70 -15.77 -19.00 -6.32
C GLY A 70 -15.12 -17.84 -5.56
N ALA A 71 -14.30 -18.10 -4.53
CA ALA A 71 -13.34 -17.09 -4.06
C ALA A 71 -12.11 -17.11 -4.98
N ALA A 72 -11.66 -15.92 -5.40
CA ALA A 72 -10.78 -15.62 -6.54
C ALA A 72 -9.54 -16.52 -6.71
#